data_AF-A0A3S1BNQ3-F1
#
_entry.id   AF-A0A3S1BNQ3-F1
#
_cell.length_a   1.000
_cell.length_b   1.000
_cell.length_c   1.000
_cell.angle_alpha   90.00
_cell.angle_beta   90.00
_cell.angle_gamma   90.00
#
_symmetry.space_group_name_H-M   'P 1'
#
loop_
_entity.id
_entity.type
_entity.pdbx_description
1 polymer ?
#
loop_
_entity_poly.entity_id
_entity_poly.type
_entity_poly.pdbx_seq_one_letter_code
_entity_poly.pdbx_strand_id
1 'polypeptide(L)'
;RSIMFISEAFGLPGNIFVLVLAFKSRRTTSRPYITVLGIFDLYVLIFEFPFFTPDIIFPLLAKCDIIVFFILFSLFQTCRYANNWFLSFLSIERCMAVCLPIQKRKWLSVRRVYISIVGTTLILF
;
A
#
# COMPACT_ATOMS: atom_id res chain seq x y z
N ARG A 1 -15.71 16.53 -2.09
CA ARG A 1 -14.93 16.93 -3.29
C ARG A 1 -13.64 17.65 -2.92
N SER A 2 -13.67 18.76 -2.15
CA SER A 2 -12.45 19.53 -1.83
C SER A 2 -11.38 18.75 -1.05
N ILE A 3 -11.77 17.90 -0.08
CA ILE A 3 -10.83 17.10 0.72
C ILE A 3 -10.13 16.02 -0.13
N MET A 4 -10.81 15.41 -1.10
CA MET A 4 -10.21 14.41 -2.01
C MET A 4 -9.19 15.06 -2.93
N PHE A 5 -9.54 16.22 -3.52
CA PHE A 5 -8.60 16.97 -4.37
C PHE A 5 -7.33 17.35 -3.60
N ILE A 6 -7.46 17.73 -2.33
CA ILE A 6 -6.31 17.98 -1.46
C ILE A 6 -5.54 16.68 -1.21
N SER A 7 -6.23 15.59 -0.88
CA SER A 7 -5.62 14.27 -0.67
C SER A 7 -4.85 13.77 -1.89
N GLU A 8 -5.32 14.03 -3.10
CA GLU A 8 -4.64 13.64 -4.34
C GLU A 8 -3.48 14.58 -4.66
N ALA A 9 -3.70 15.89 -4.56
CA ALA A 9 -2.70 16.91 -4.85
C ALA A 9 -1.46 16.76 -3.95
N PHE A 10 -1.63 16.31 -2.71
CA PHE A 10 -0.52 16.03 -1.80
C PHE A 10 -0.12 14.56 -1.74
N GLY A 11 -1.09 13.64 -1.81
CA GLY A 11 -0.87 12.20 -1.64
C GLY A 11 -0.14 11.56 -2.81
N LEU A 12 -0.46 11.92 -4.05
CA LEU A 12 0.26 11.39 -5.22
C LEU A 12 1.74 11.79 -5.21
N PRO A 13 2.11 13.09 -5.17
CA PRO A 13 3.53 13.47 -5.13
C PRO A 13 4.22 13.01 -3.85
N GLY A 14 3.52 13.01 -2.70
CA GLY A 14 4.04 12.53 -1.43
C GLY A 14 4.46 11.06 -1.48
N ASN A 15 3.58 10.18 -1.98
CA ASN A 15 3.89 8.75 -2.07
C ASN A 15 4.97 8.45 -3.12
N ILE A 16 4.99 9.16 -4.25
CA ILE A 16 6.09 9.06 -5.22
C ILE A 16 7.41 9.45 -4.58
N PHE A 17 7.45 10.55 -3.81
CA PHE A 17 8.64 10.99 -3.11
C PHE A 17 9.12 9.95 -2.08
N VAL A 18 8.20 9.35 -1.32
CA VAL A 18 8.50 8.26 -0.38
C VAL A 18 9.13 7.07 -1.11
N LEU A 19 8.60 6.68 -2.28
CA LEU A 19 9.17 5.60 -3.07
C LEU A 19 10.59 5.93 -3.54
N VAL A 20 10.82 7.13 -4.08
CA VAL A 20 12.16 7.58 -4.49
C VAL A 20 13.15 7.52 -3.33
N LEU A 21 12.75 8.02 -2.15
CA LEU A 21 13.56 7.93 -0.94
C LEU A 21 13.79 6.49 -0.49
N ALA A 22 12.79 5.62 -0.58
CA ALA A 22 12.92 4.21 -0.21
C ALA A 22 13.92 3.49 -1.13
N PHE A 23 13.95 3.80 -2.42
CA PHE A 23 14.94 3.27 -3.35
C PHE A 23 16.36 3.76 -3.06
N LYS A 24 16.51 5.03 -2.65
CA LYS A 24 17.80 5.64 -2.30
C LYS A 24 18.31 5.24 -0.92
N SER A 25 17.43 4.80 -0.02
CA SER A 25 17.75 4.43 1.35
C SER A 25 18.50 3.09 1.46
N ARG A 26 19.32 2.96 2.51
CA ARG A 26 20.02 1.71 2.84
C ARG A 26 19.02 0.57 3.03
N ARG A 27 19.46 -0.65 2.71
CA ARG A 27 18.65 -1.87 2.92
C ARG A 27 18.37 -2.06 4.41
N THR A 28 17.13 -1.81 4.81
CA THR A 28 16.60 -2.04 6.15
C THR A 28 15.38 -2.95 6.08
N THR A 29 15.01 -3.58 7.20
CA THR A 29 13.82 -4.43 7.33
C THR A 29 12.51 -3.66 7.16
N SER A 30 12.51 -2.35 7.46
CA SER A 30 11.35 -1.48 7.26
C SER A 30 11.16 -1.03 5.80
N ARG A 31 12.22 -1.10 4.98
CA ARG A 31 12.16 -0.61 3.58
C ARG A 31 11.07 -1.30 2.75
N PRO A 32 10.93 -2.64 2.75
CA PRO A 32 9.89 -3.32 1.98
C PRO A 32 8.48 -2.90 2.41
N TYR A 33 8.23 -2.75 3.72
CA TYR A 33 6.93 -2.27 4.22
C TYR A 33 6.61 -0.87 3.67
N ILE A 34 7.56 0.07 3.75
CA ILE A 34 7.38 1.44 3.25
C ILE A 34 7.16 1.45 1.74
N THR A 35 7.90 0.63 0.99
CA THR A 35 7.76 0.53 -0.47
C THR A 35 6.38 -0.01 -0.85
N VAL A 36 5.91 -1.07 -0.20
CA VAL A 36 4.59 -1.64 -0.50
C VAL A 36 3.47 -0.68 -0.09
N LEU A 37 3.61 -0.02 1.07
CA LEU A 37 2.63 0.98 1.53
C LEU A 37 2.47 2.10 0.48
N GLY A 38 3.58 2.65 -0.01
CA GLY A 38 3.56 3.72 -1.01
C GLY A 38 2.99 3.26 -2.37
N ILE A 39 3.25 2.01 -2.78
CA ILE A 39 2.65 1.45 -4.00
C ILE A 39 1.13 1.29 -3.83
N PHE A 40 0.69 0.76 -2.68
CA PHE A 40 -0.73 0.53 -2.41
C PHE A 40 -1.48 1.85 -2.23
N ASP A 41 -0.90 2.85 -1.58
CA ASP A 41 -1.51 4.18 -1.48
C ASP A 41 -1.63 4.86 -2.85
N LEU A 42 -0.62 4.74 -3.73
CA LEU A 42 -0.73 5.23 -5.10
C LEU A 42 -1.83 4.49 -5.87
N TYR A 43 -1.91 3.17 -5.73
CA TYR A 43 -2.96 2.38 -6.37
C TYR A 43 -4.35 2.81 -5.90
N VAL A 44 -4.54 2.95 -4.59
CA VAL A 44 -5.81 3.40 -3.99
C VAL A 44 -6.17 4.81 -4.48
N LEU A 45 -5.24 5.77 -4.44
CA LEU A 45 -5.49 7.14 -4.91
C LEU A 45 -5.85 7.20 -6.40
N ILE A 46 -5.16 6.43 -7.24
CA ILE A 46 -5.43 6.39 -8.69
C ILE A 46 -6.79 5.75 -8.98
N PHE A 47 -7.18 4.71 -8.23
CA PHE A 47 -8.44 4.00 -8.45
C PHE A 47 -9.64 4.67 -7.78
N GLU A 48 -9.45 5.39 -6.69
CA GLU A 48 -10.53 6.09 -5.97
C GLU A 48 -11.08 7.28 -6.78
N PHE A 49 -10.23 8.00 -7.52
CA PHE A 49 -10.63 9.11 -8.39
C PHE A 49 -11.72 8.76 -9.43
N PRO A 50 -11.60 7.63 -10.17
CA PRO A 50 -12.65 7.08 -11.03
C PRO A 50 -14.01 6.87 -10.41
N PHE A 51 -14.07 6.31 -9.21
CA PHE A 51 -15.35 5.91 -8.60
C PHE A 51 -16.17 7.11 -8.12
N PHE A 52 -15.53 8.26 -7.88
CA PHE A 52 -16.18 9.49 -7.44
C PHE A 52 -16.44 10.52 -8.55
N THR A 53 -15.93 10.26 -9.76
CA THR A 53 -16.25 11.02 -10.99
C THR A 53 -16.98 10.12 -11.99
N PRO A 54 -18.20 9.64 -11.65
CA PRO A 54 -18.93 8.67 -12.48
C PRO A 54 -19.13 9.20 -13.90
N ASP A 55 -19.38 10.49 -14.07
CA ASP A 55 -19.68 11.10 -15.37
C ASP A 55 -18.57 10.95 -16.42
N ILE A 56 -17.32 10.71 -16.01
CA ILE A 56 -16.17 10.60 -16.92
C ILE A 56 -15.76 9.12 -17.11
N ILE A 57 -15.88 8.29 -16.07
CA ILE A 57 -15.26 6.96 -16.06
C ILE A 57 -16.28 5.80 -16.11
N PHE A 58 -17.56 6.01 -15.77
CA PHE A 58 -18.61 5.02 -16.06
C PHE A 58 -18.66 4.58 -17.54
N PRO A 59 -18.48 5.48 -18.54
CA PRO A 59 -18.41 5.10 -19.95
C PRO A 59 -17.15 4.28 -20.31
N LEU A 60 -16.05 4.45 -19.56
CA LEU A 60 -14.80 3.71 -19.75
C LEU A 60 -14.88 2.31 -19.11
N LEU A 61 -15.50 2.23 -17.93
CA LEU A 61 -15.78 1.01 -17.19
C LEU A 61 -16.88 0.16 -17.84
N ALA A 62 -17.89 0.78 -18.45
CA ALA A 62 -18.93 0.08 -19.21
C ALA A 62 -18.39 -0.63 -20.46
N LYS A 63 -17.17 -0.29 -20.90
CA LYS A 63 -16.42 -0.98 -21.97
C LYS A 63 -15.46 -2.05 -21.44
N CYS A 64 -15.21 -2.10 -20.13
CA CYS A 64 -14.43 -3.17 -19.53
C CYS A 64 -15.28 -4.42 -19.36
N ASP A 65 -14.67 -5.58 -19.61
CA ASP A 65 -15.27 -6.87 -19.27
C ASP A 65 -15.56 -6.92 -17.76
N ILE A 66 -16.70 -7.50 -17.38
CA ILE A 66 -17.19 -7.60 -16.00
C ILE A 66 -16.15 -8.32 -15.13
N ILE A 67 -15.42 -9.28 -15.70
CA ILE A 67 -14.35 -10.01 -15.04
C ILE A 67 -13.22 -9.06 -14.64
N VAL A 68 -12.80 -8.18 -15.55
CA VAL A 68 -11.72 -7.21 -15.30
C VAL A 68 -12.15 -6.21 -14.24
N PHE A 69 -13.39 -5.75 -14.29
CA PHE A 69 -13.94 -4.87 -13.26
C PHE A 69 -13.89 -5.51 -11.87
N PHE A 70 -14.33 -6.77 -11.75
CA PHE A 70 -14.34 -7.47 -10.47
C PHE A 70 -12.92 -7.67 -9.91
N ILE A 71 -11.95 -8.00 -10.77
CA ILE A 71 -10.55 -8.14 -10.37
C ILE A 71 -10.00 -6.79 -9.86
N LEU A 72 -10.23 -5.70 -10.59
CA LEU A 72 -9.76 -4.38 -10.19
C LEU A 72 -10.40 -3.89 -8.90
N PHE A 73 -11.70 -4.15 -8.73
CA PHE A 73 -12.43 -3.82 -7.50
C PHE A 73 -11.93 -4.66 -6.31
N SER A 74 -11.71 -5.96 -6.49
CA SER A 74 -11.15 -6.83 -5.45
C SER A 74 -9.76 -6.34 -5.04
N LEU A 75 -8.86 -6.10 -6.01
CA LEU A 75 -7.52 -5.53 -5.77
C LEU A 75 -7.58 -4.21 -4.99
N PHE A 76 -8.51 -3.33 -5.34
CA PHE A 76 -8.69 -2.05 -4.63
C PHE A 76 -9.05 -2.26 -3.15
N GLN A 77 -10.00 -3.14 -2.85
CA GLN A 77 -10.37 -3.44 -1.47
C GLN A 77 -9.22 -4.11 -0.71
N THR A 78 -8.57 -5.10 -1.34
CA THR A 78 -7.39 -5.78 -0.77
C THR A 78 -6.30 -4.77 -0.42
N CYS A 79 -5.98 -3.82 -1.31
CA CYS A 79 -4.98 -2.78 -1.05
C CYS A 79 -5.33 -1.94 0.18
N ARG A 80 -6.60 -1.52 0.33
CA ARG A 80 -7.07 -0.73 1.47
C ARG A 80 -6.91 -1.47 2.80
N TYR A 81 -7.32 -2.74 2.85
CA TYR A 81 -7.20 -3.54 4.07
C TYR A 81 -5.74 -3.90 4.38
N ALA A 82 -4.97 -4.27 3.35
CA ALA A 82 -3.57 -4.64 3.50
C ALA A 82 -2.71 -3.48 4.01
N ASN A 83 -3.00 -2.23 3.61
CA ASN A 83 -2.28 -1.07 4.12
C ASN A 83 -2.40 -0.90 5.65
N ASN A 84 -3.58 -1.14 6.23
CA ASN A 84 -3.76 -1.09 7.67
C ASN A 84 -2.94 -2.19 8.39
N TRP A 85 -2.85 -3.38 7.80
CA TRP A 85 -2.02 -4.46 8.32
C TRP A 85 -0.53 -4.15 8.22
N PHE A 86 -0.06 -3.59 7.11
CA PHE A 86 1.34 -3.20 6.96
C PHE A 86 1.74 -2.07 7.90
N LEU A 87 0.84 -1.12 8.15
CA LEU A 87 1.05 -0.08 9.16
C LEU A 87 1.19 -0.68 10.56
N SER A 88 0.37 -1.68 10.87
CA SER A 88 0.42 -2.43 12.14
C SER A 88 1.74 -3.21 12.28
N PHE A 89 2.17 -3.92 11.23
CA PHE A 89 3.45 -4.63 11.23
C PHE A 89 4.65 -3.70 11.36
N LEU A 90 4.62 -2.54 10.70
CA LEU A 90 5.66 -1.52 10.83
C LEU A 90 5.71 -0.99 12.27
N SER A 91 4.56 -0.74 12.89
CA SER A 91 4.46 -0.30 14.28
C SER A 91 5.03 -1.34 15.26
N ILE A 92 4.69 -2.61 15.05
CA ILE A 92 5.24 -3.74 15.82
C ILE A 92 6.76 -3.85 15.61
N GLU A 93 7.25 -3.71 14.38
CA GLU A 93 8.68 -3.73 14.07
C GLU A 93 9.45 -2.65 14.84
N ARG A 94 8.88 -1.43 14.89
CA ARG A 94 9.45 -0.31 15.62
C ARG A 94 9.38 -0.51 17.14
N CYS A 95 8.29 -1.04 17.66
CA CYS A 95 8.16 -1.41 19.07
C CYS A 95 9.21 -2.46 19.47
N MET A 96 9.34 -3.54 18.71
CA MET A 96 10.38 -4.56 18.95
C MET A 96 11.79 -4.00 18.86
N ALA A 97 12.04 -3.01 17.99
CA ALA A 97 13.35 -2.36 17.89
C ALA A 97 13.76 -1.63 19.16
N VAL A 98 12.79 -1.05 19.88
CA VAL A 98 13.02 -0.29 21.12
C VAL A 98 13.03 -1.22 22.32
N CYS A 99 12.00 -2.07 22.47
CA CYS A 99 11.81 -2.87 23.67
C CYS A 99 12.67 -4.14 23.69
N LEU A 100 13.01 -4.71 22.52
CA LEU A 100 13.60 -6.05 22.40
C LEU A 100 14.71 -6.10 21.32
N PRO A 101 15.79 -5.29 21.44
CA PRO A 101 16.79 -5.11 20.38
C PRO A 101 17.52 -6.42 20.02
N ILE A 102 17.77 -7.29 21.00
CA ILE A 102 18.45 -8.59 20.79
C ILE A 102 17.53 -9.55 20.03
N GLN A 103 16.24 -9.56 20.34
CA GLN A 103 15.28 -10.45 19.68
C GLN A 103 14.95 -9.97 18.27
N LYS A 104 14.88 -8.65 18.04
CA LYS A 104 14.73 -8.08 16.69
C LYS A 104 15.75 -8.66 15.72
N ARG A 105 17.03 -8.71 16.10
CA ARG A 105 18.10 -9.22 15.22
C ARG A 105 17.94 -10.71 14.85
N LYS A 106 17.29 -11.50 15.71
CA LYS A 106 17.01 -12.92 15.45
C LYS A 106 15.71 -13.15 14.67
N TRP A 107 14.67 -12.34 14.92
CA TRP A 107 13.32 -12.60 14.42
C TRP A 107 13.00 -11.87 13.11
N LEU A 108 13.49 -10.64 12.95
CA LEU A 108 13.22 -9.78 11.80
C LEU A 108 14.35 -9.87 10.78
N SER A 109 14.10 -10.64 9.72
CA SER A 109 14.93 -10.67 8.52
C SER A 109 14.14 -10.14 7.33
N VAL A 110 14.84 -9.55 6.35
CA VAL A 110 14.22 -9.02 5.13
C VAL A 110 13.38 -10.08 4.42
N ARG A 111 13.87 -11.33 4.38
CA ARG A 111 13.15 -12.46 3.77
C ARG A 111 11.82 -12.74 4.48
N ARG A 112 11.80 -12.72 5.82
CA ARG A 112 10.57 -12.93 6.59
C ARG A 112 9.57 -11.80 6.40
N VAL A 113 10.06 -10.56 6.28
CA VAL A 113 9.22 -9.40 5.94
C VAL A 113 8.53 -9.60 4.60
N TYR A 114 9.24 -10.01 3.55
CA TYR A 114 8.61 -10.31 2.25
C TYR A 114 7.60 -11.45 2.34
N ILE A 115 7.89 -12.51 3.11
CA ILE A 115 6.93 -13.62 3.32
C ILE A 115 5.67 -13.11 4.02
N SER A 116 5.82 -12.28 5.06
CA SER A 116 4.68 -11.66 5.74
C SER A 116 3.86 -10.83 4.77
N ILE A 117 4.51 -9.98 3.96
CA ILE A 117 3.83 -9.14 2.96
C ILE A 117 3.00 -10.00 1.99
N VAL A 118 3.64 -10.97 1.34
CA VAL A 118 2.98 -11.86 0.37
C VAL A 118 1.85 -12.66 1.02
N GLY A 119 2.08 -13.17 2.24
CA GLY A 119 1.07 -13.89 3.00
C GLY A 119 -0.14 -13.01 3.34
N THR A 120 0.07 -11.76 3.75
CA THR A 120 -1.04 -10.84 4.05
C THR A 120 -1.81 -10.46 2.79
N THR A 121 -1.13 -10.22 1.67
CA THR A 121 -1.81 -9.92 0.41
C THR A 121 -2.62 -11.09 -0.13
N LEU A 122 -2.13 -12.33 0.02
CA LEU A 122 -2.84 -13.53 -0.43
C LEU A 122 -4.06 -13.87 0.44
N ILE A 123 -4.01 -13.58 1.74
CA ILE A 123 -5.15 -13.82 2.64
C ILE A 123 -6.28 -12.81 2.40
N LEU A 124 -5.93 -11.60 1.98
CA LEU A 124 -6.88 -10.49 1.79
C LEU A 124 -7.39 -10.36 0.34
N PHE A 125 -6.89 -11.18 -0.59
CA PHE A 125 -7.33 -11.26 -1.98
C PHE A 125 -8.37 -12.37 -2.14
#